data_AF-A0A962VHL5-F1
#
_entry.id   AF-A0A962VHL5-F1
#
_cell.length_a   1.000
_cell.length_b   1.000
_cell.length_c   1.000
_cell.angle_alpha   90.00
_cell.angle_beta   90.00
_cell.angle_gamma   90.00
#
_symmetry.space_group_name_H-M   'P 1'
#
loop_
_entity.id
_entity.type
_entity.pdbx_description
1 polymer ?
#
loop_
_entity_poly.entity_id
_entity_poly.type
_entity_poly.pdbx_seq_one_letter_code
_entity_poly.pdbx_strand_id
1 'polypeptide(L)'
;YDAIVIDTAPSISIGSTNAQVAANMLIIPVSLQIYHIASMIQYLHIQSEIHRRTWNGGQANTEIVRFLPTNVDTNSGSTREMDALLHAICAQFKMLASMPRTRELERTGYQQTSLYELSGGLRDSTLQRARDAMDRVNAEILRDMQTWWMKHGDA
;
A
#
# COMPACT_ATOMS: atom_id res chain seq x y z
N TYR A 1 20.57 8.25 -1.26
CA TYR A 1 19.13 8.30 -0.96
C TYR A 1 18.88 7.31 0.16
N ASP A 2 18.23 7.73 1.25
CA ASP A 2 17.87 6.83 2.35
C ASP A 2 16.71 5.90 1.97
N ALA A 3 15.87 6.35 1.05
CA ALA A 3 14.74 5.61 0.50
C ALA A 3 14.55 5.91 -0.98
N ILE A 4 14.11 4.91 -1.75
CA ILE A 4 13.73 5.02 -3.16
C ILE A 4 12.31 4.43 -3.27
N VAL A 5 11.38 5.22 -3.83
CA VAL A 5 10.00 4.77 -4.09
C VAL A 5 9.84 4.52 -5.58
N ILE A 6 9.39 3.32 -5.93
CA ILE A 6 9.11 2.94 -7.32
C ILE A 6 7.60 2.74 -7.45
N ASP A 7 6.96 3.56 -8.28
CA ASP A 7 5.55 3.42 -8.60
C ASP A 7 5.40 2.68 -9.95
N THR A 8 4.73 1.54 -9.92
CA THR A 8 4.48 0.72 -11.10
C THR A 8 3.06 0.17 -11.07
N ALA A 9 2.43 0.10 -12.24
CA ALA A 9 1.17 -0.60 -12.39
C ALA A 9 1.32 -2.09 -12.01
N PRO A 10 0.27 -2.74 -11.46
CA PRO A 10 0.27 -4.16 -11.12
C PRO A 10 0.25 -5.02 -12.39
N SER A 11 1.38 -5.08 -13.07
CA SER A 11 1.58 -5.81 -14.33
C SER A 11 2.68 -6.86 -14.21
N ILE A 12 2.70 -7.80 -15.15
CA ILE A 12 3.76 -8.80 -15.33
C ILE A 12 4.77 -8.36 -16.40
N SER A 13 4.83 -7.07 -16.70
CA SER A 13 5.81 -6.52 -17.62
C SER A 13 7.22 -6.61 -17.03
N ILE A 14 8.24 -6.56 -17.89
CA ILE A 14 9.65 -6.56 -17.47
C ILE A 14 9.93 -5.41 -16.50
N GLY A 15 9.39 -4.21 -16.75
CA GLY A 15 9.57 -3.05 -15.86
C GLY A 15 9.01 -3.26 -14.45
N SER A 16 7.77 -3.73 -14.36
CA SER A 16 7.11 -4.02 -13.07
C SER A 16 7.80 -5.16 -12.32
N THR A 17 8.23 -6.20 -13.04
CA THR A 17 8.95 -7.33 -12.44
C THR A 17 10.32 -6.89 -11.92
N ASN A 18 11.08 -6.10 -12.70
CA ASN A 18 12.37 -5.55 -12.26
C ASN A 18 12.21 -4.67 -11.01
N ALA A 19 11.16 -3.84 -10.96
CA ALA A 19 10.85 -3.04 -9.78
C ALA A 19 10.60 -3.91 -8.54
N GLN A 20 9.81 -4.98 -8.67
CA GLN A 20 9.54 -5.91 -7.57
C GLN A 20 10.81 -6.61 -7.08
N VAL A 21 11.65 -7.07 -8.01
CA VAL A 21 12.92 -7.74 -7.69
C VAL A 21 13.89 -6.80 -6.97
N ALA A 22 13.93 -5.53 -7.36
CA ALA A 22 14.80 -4.53 -6.75
C ALA A 22 14.29 -4.06 -5.38
N ALA A 23 12.98 -4.19 -5.11
CA ALA A 23 12.35 -3.63 -3.92
C ALA A 23 12.60 -4.50 -2.68
N ASN A 24 13.06 -3.86 -1.60
CA ASN A 24 13.17 -4.48 -0.27
C ASN A 24 11.81 -4.61 0.43
N MET A 25 10.91 -3.68 0.15
CA MET A 25 9.55 -3.61 0.67
C MET A 25 8.57 -3.38 -0.48
N LEU A 26 7.46 -4.11 -0.48
CA LEU A 26 6.37 -3.98 -1.44
C LEU A 26 5.08 -3.55 -0.72
N ILE A 27 4.52 -2.41 -1.14
CA ILE A 27 3.21 -1.94 -0.67
C ILE A 27 2.21 -2.13 -1.81
N ILE A 28 1.11 -2.82 -1.53
CA ILE A 28 0.05 -3.12 -2.48
C ILE A 28 -1.21 -2.39 -2.01
N PRO A 29 -1.62 -1.29 -2.67
CA PRO A 29 -2.87 -0.62 -2.37
C PRO A 29 -4.07 -1.50 -2.76
N VAL A 30 -5.04 -1.64 -1.87
CA VAL A 30 -6.24 -2.47 -2.06
C VAL A 30 -7.48 -1.66 -1.75
N SER A 31 -8.28 -1.37 -2.77
CA SER A 31 -9.62 -0.80 -2.59
C SER A 31 -10.54 -1.85 -1.96
N LEU A 32 -11.30 -1.47 -0.92
CA LEU A 32 -12.19 -2.36 -0.16
C LEU A 32 -13.51 -2.68 -0.89
N GLN A 33 -13.38 -3.30 -2.05
CA GLN A 33 -14.48 -3.79 -2.87
C GLN A 33 -14.21 -5.23 -3.28
N ILE A 34 -15.26 -6.04 -3.37
CA ILE A 34 -15.12 -7.49 -3.62
C ILE A 34 -14.33 -7.81 -4.89
N TYR A 35 -14.56 -7.06 -5.98
CA TYR A 35 -13.87 -7.26 -7.25
C TYR A 35 -12.37 -6.97 -7.15
N HIS A 36 -12.00 -5.96 -6.38
CA HIS A 36 -10.60 -5.60 -6.16
C HIS A 36 -9.87 -6.65 -5.32
N ILE A 37 -10.51 -7.17 -4.28
CA ILE A 37 -9.94 -8.25 -3.45
C ILE A 37 -9.77 -9.53 -4.26
N ALA A 38 -10.80 -9.94 -5.02
CA ALA A 38 -10.72 -11.12 -5.87
C ALA A 38 -9.62 -10.99 -6.93
N SER A 39 -9.52 -9.83 -7.59
CA SER A 39 -8.47 -9.54 -8.56
C SER A 39 -7.07 -9.54 -7.93
N MET A 40 -6.91 -9.00 -6.72
CA MET A 40 -5.65 -9.05 -5.97
C MET A 40 -5.21 -10.49 -5.68
N ILE A 41 -6.13 -11.35 -5.21
CA ILE A 41 -5.81 -12.76 -4.95
C ILE A 41 -5.32 -13.46 -6.21
N GLN A 42 -6.00 -13.22 -7.34
CA GLN A 42 -5.57 -13.78 -8.64
C GLN A 42 -4.21 -13.25 -9.08
N TYR A 43 -3.97 -11.94 -8.91
CA TYR A 43 -2.68 -11.32 -9.22
C TYR A 43 -1.54 -11.96 -8.42
N LEU A 44 -1.72 -12.10 -7.10
CA LEU A 44 -0.73 -12.73 -6.21
C LEU A 44 -0.48 -14.20 -6.57
N HIS A 45 -1.53 -14.92 -6.97
CA HIS A 45 -1.41 -16.30 -7.43
C HIS A 45 -0.58 -16.40 -8.72
N ILE A 46 -0.83 -15.53 -9.70
CA ILE A 46 -0.04 -15.49 -10.94
C ILE A 46 1.41 -15.10 -10.65
N GLN A 47 1.64 -14.12 -9.78
CA GLN A 47 2.98 -13.68 -9.43
C GLN A 47 3.79 -14.76 -8.70
N SER A 48 3.17 -15.54 -7.82
CA SER A 48 3.86 -16.65 -7.14
C SER A 48 4.24 -17.78 -8.11
N GLU A 49 3.39 -18.06 -9.11
CA GLU A 49 3.69 -18.99 -10.20
C GLU A 49 4.89 -18.52 -11.04
N ILE A 50 4.94 -17.23 -11.38
CA ILE A 50 6.05 -16.64 -12.15
C ILE A 50 7.34 -16.69 -11.32
N HIS A 51 7.31 -16.24 -10.08
CA HIS A 51 8.47 -16.33 -9.19
C HIS A 51 8.99 -17.76 -9.06
N ARG A 52 8.10 -18.75 -8.91
CA ARG A 52 8.52 -20.16 -8.82
C ARG A 52 9.25 -20.65 -10.09
N ARG A 53 8.85 -20.16 -11.27
CA ARG A 53 9.42 -20.61 -12.57
C ARG A 53 10.68 -19.85 -12.95
N THR A 54 10.73 -18.56 -12.69
CA THR A 54 11.82 -17.69 -13.12
C THR A 54 13.00 -17.74 -12.16
N TRP A 55 12.74 -18.00 -10.87
CA TRP A 55 13.75 -17.72 -9.85
C TRP A 55 14.61 -18.92 -9.44
N ASN A 56 14.32 -20.17 -9.86
CA ASN A 56 15.14 -21.37 -9.61
C ASN A 56 15.83 -21.46 -8.23
N GLY A 57 15.21 -20.93 -7.16
CA GLY A 57 15.75 -20.92 -5.80
C GLY A 57 16.63 -19.73 -5.38
N GLY A 58 16.81 -18.70 -6.20
CA GLY A 58 17.36 -17.43 -5.73
C GLY A 58 16.44 -16.75 -4.69
N GLN A 59 16.99 -15.92 -3.81
CA GLN A 59 16.17 -15.12 -2.91
C GLN A 59 15.60 -13.92 -3.66
N ALA A 60 14.30 -13.67 -3.51
CA ALA A 60 13.73 -12.36 -3.80
C ALA A 60 14.23 -11.38 -2.72
N ASN A 61 14.63 -10.17 -3.11
CA ASN A 61 15.10 -9.15 -2.15
C ASN A 61 13.96 -8.55 -1.32
N THR A 62 12.70 -8.78 -1.73
CA THR A 62 11.53 -8.30 -1.01
C THR A 62 11.32 -9.10 0.26
N GLU A 63 11.50 -8.46 1.41
CA GLU A 63 11.29 -9.09 2.72
C GLU A 63 9.99 -8.66 3.39
N ILE A 64 9.51 -7.46 3.07
CA ILE A 64 8.31 -6.88 3.67
C ILE A 64 7.26 -6.70 2.59
N VAL A 65 6.08 -7.27 2.79
CA VAL A 65 4.91 -7.07 1.94
C VAL A 65 3.76 -6.52 2.78
N ARG A 66 3.15 -5.42 2.32
CA ARG A 66 2.03 -4.77 3.00
C ARG A 66 0.85 -4.55 2.07
N PHE A 67 -0.35 -4.92 2.52
CA PHE A 67 -1.61 -4.52 1.88
C PHE A 67 -2.14 -3.27 2.55
N LEU A 68 -2.21 -2.18 1.80
CA LEU A 68 -2.71 -0.89 2.27
C LEU A 68 -4.19 -0.75 1.88
N PRO A 69 -5.14 -0.78 2.83
CA PRO A 69 -6.54 -0.53 2.50
C PRO A 69 -6.72 0.92 2.03
N THR A 70 -7.34 1.10 0.87
CA THR A 70 -7.62 2.41 0.29
C THR A 70 -9.10 2.63 0.04
N ASN A 71 -9.47 3.90 -0.12
CA ASN A 71 -10.85 4.32 -0.37
C ASN A 71 -11.82 3.85 0.73
N VAL A 72 -11.36 3.84 1.98
CA VAL A 72 -12.13 3.30 3.12
C VAL A 72 -13.22 4.27 3.53
N ASP A 73 -14.48 3.89 3.33
CA ASP A 73 -15.65 4.55 3.91
C ASP A 73 -16.12 3.80 5.17
N THR A 74 -15.84 4.38 6.34
CA THR A 74 -16.18 3.77 7.63
C THR A 74 -17.69 3.70 7.89
N ASN A 75 -18.50 4.50 7.18
CA ASN A 75 -19.95 4.50 7.32
C ASN A 75 -20.60 3.38 6.50
N SER A 76 -19.88 2.85 5.51
CA SER A 76 -20.37 1.80 4.64
C SER A 76 -20.24 0.42 5.30
N GLY A 77 -21.36 -0.28 5.47
CA GLY A 77 -21.39 -1.66 5.97
C GLY A 77 -20.58 -2.60 5.09
N SER A 78 -20.70 -2.47 3.76
CA SER A 78 -19.96 -3.31 2.81
C SER A 78 -18.45 -3.09 2.89
N THR A 79 -18.00 -1.86 3.13
CA THR A 79 -16.57 -1.57 3.33
C THR A 79 -16.04 -2.27 4.58
N ARG A 80 -16.81 -2.25 5.68
CA ARG A 80 -16.43 -2.96 6.92
C ARG A 80 -16.38 -4.48 6.73
N GLU A 81 -17.34 -5.05 6.00
CA GLU A 81 -17.33 -6.47 5.65
C GLU A 81 -16.10 -6.84 4.80
N MET A 82 -15.76 -6.03 3.80
CA MET A 82 -14.58 -6.26 2.96
C MET A 82 -13.26 -6.06 3.72
N ASP A 83 -13.22 -5.11 4.66
CA ASP A 83 -12.07 -4.90 5.53
C ASP A 83 -11.80 -6.12 6.45
N ALA A 84 -12.88 -6.69 6.98
CA ALA A 84 -12.84 -7.92 7.77
C ALA A 84 -12.43 -9.13 6.92
N LEU A 85 -12.94 -9.23 5.69
CA LEU A 85 -12.50 -10.27 4.74
C LEU A 85 -11.01 -10.15 4.44
N LEU A 86 -10.53 -8.96 4.09
CA LEU A 86 -9.12 -8.70 3.82
C LEU A 86 -8.24 -9.06 5.03
N HIS A 87 -8.71 -8.74 6.24
CA HIS A 87 -8.04 -9.14 7.46
C HIS A 87 -8.00 -10.67 7.63
N ALA A 88 -9.12 -11.36 7.40
CA ALA A 88 -9.18 -12.83 7.50
C ALA A 88 -8.21 -13.54 6.55
N ILE A 89 -8.00 -13.02 5.33
CA ILE A 89 -7.11 -13.64 4.34
C ILE A 89 -5.64 -13.20 4.45
N CYS A 90 -5.38 -11.97 4.94
CA CYS A 90 -4.07 -11.35 4.88
C CYS A 90 -3.65 -10.66 6.19
N ALA A 91 -4.15 -11.11 7.35
CA ALA A 91 -3.96 -10.46 8.65
C ALA A 91 -2.53 -9.95 8.91
N GLN A 92 -1.53 -10.81 8.69
CA GLN A 92 -0.11 -10.49 8.94
C GLN A 92 0.51 -9.50 7.95
N PHE A 93 -0.10 -9.33 6.78
CA PHE A 93 0.38 -8.44 5.72
C PHE A 93 -0.47 -7.18 5.61
N LYS A 94 -1.68 -7.15 6.16
CA LYS A 94 -2.56 -5.98 6.11
C LYS A 94 -2.05 -4.88 7.04
N MET A 95 -1.99 -3.66 6.54
CA MET A 95 -1.67 -2.47 7.35
C MET A 95 -2.81 -2.15 8.32
N LEU A 96 -2.44 -1.66 9.51
CA LEU A 96 -3.39 -1.20 10.52
C LEU A 96 -4.00 0.15 10.13
N ALA A 97 -3.17 1.06 9.62
CA ALA A 97 -3.61 2.32 9.06
C ALA A 97 -4.23 2.11 7.66
N SER A 98 -5.20 2.94 7.32
CA SER A 98 -5.89 2.92 6.03
C SER A 98 -6.07 4.31 5.46
N MET A 99 -6.17 4.40 4.12
CA MET A 99 -6.47 5.65 3.42
C MET A 99 -7.99 5.83 3.33
N PRO A 100 -8.57 6.82 4.03
CA PRO A 100 -10.01 7.04 4.02
C PRO A 100 -10.48 7.62 2.69
N ARG A 101 -11.74 7.41 2.37
CA ARG A 101 -12.39 8.15 1.29
C ARG A 101 -12.73 9.56 1.76
N THR A 102 -12.08 10.57 1.18
CA THR A 102 -12.33 11.98 1.48
C THR A 102 -12.35 12.80 0.19
N ARG A 103 -13.07 13.92 0.21
CA ARG A 103 -13.16 14.82 -0.96
C ARG A 103 -11.81 15.46 -1.28
N GLU A 104 -11.00 15.69 -0.26
CA GLU A 104 -9.68 16.32 -0.32
C GLU A 104 -8.69 15.38 -1.00
N LEU A 105 -8.69 14.09 -0.66
CA LEU A 105 -7.88 13.07 -1.34
C LEU A 105 -8.30 12.86 -2.80
N GLU A 106 -9.61 12.83 -3.08
CA GLU A 106 -10.14 12.76 -4.46
C GLU A 106 -9.71 14.01 -5.27
N ARG A 107 -9.79 15.19 -4.65
CA ARG A 107 -9.38 16.47 -5.25
C ARG A 107 -7.89 16.52 -5.55
N THR A 108 -7.03 16.11 -4.61
CA THR A 108 -5.57 16.13 -4.81
C THR A 108 -5.13 15.20 -5.94
N GLY A 109 -5.82 14.06 -6.10
CA GLY A 109 -5.59 13.15 -7.22
C GLY A 109 -5.84 13.83 -8.57
N TYR A 110 -6.93 14.59 -8.70
CA TYR A 110 -7.24 15.34 -9.92
C TYR A 110 -6.25 16.49 -10.18
N GLN A 111 -5.82 17.17 -9.12
CA GLN A 111 -4.90 18.30 -9.20
C GLN A 111 -3.44 17.88 -9.35
N GLN A 112 -3.13 16.58 -9.26
CA GLN A 112 -1.76 16.04 -9.25
C GLN A 112 -0.85 16.73 -8.22
N THR A 113 -1.41 17.07 -7.07
CA THR A 113 -0.75 17.73 -5.95
C THR A 113 -0.79 16.81 -4.73
N SER A 114 0.12 16.98 -3.80
CA SER A 114 0.07 16.25 -2.54
C SER A 114 -1.01 16.80 -1.61
N LEU A 115 -1.63 15.95 -0.80
CA LEU A 115 -2.50 16.38 0.30
C LEU A 115 -1.77 17.35 1.26
N TYR A 116 -0.46 17.20 1.38
CA TYR A 116 0.40 18.05 2.19
C TYR A 116 0.64 19.43 1.59
N GLU A 117 0.39 19.62 0.29
CA GLU A 117 0.54 20.91 -0.41
C GLU A 117 -0.72 21.76 -0.35
N LEU A 118 -1.88 21.18 0.02
CA LEU A 118 -3.11 21.95 0.16
C LEU A 118 -3.02 22.97 1.30
N SER A 119 -3.23 24.25 1.03
CA SER A 119 -3.43 25.24 2.08
C SER A 119 -4.86 25.18 2.60
N GLY A 120 -5.07 24.67 3.82
CA GLY A 120 -6.36 24.73 4.51
C GLY A 120 -6.56 26.05 5.26
N GLY A 121 -7.80 26.51 5.37
CA GLY A 121 -8.14 27.52 6.38
C GLY A 121 -8.14 26.92 7.79
N LEU A 122 -8.02 27.75 8.84
CA LEU A 122 -7.95 27.38 10.27
C LEU A 122 -9.06 26.45 10.82
N ARG A 123 -10.05 26.04 10.00
CA ARG A 123 -11.21 25.23 10.39
C ARG A 123 -11.54 24.07 9.45
N ASP A 124 -10.65 23.71 8.53
CA ASP A 124 -10.91 22.56 7.65
C ASP A 124 -10.67 21.23 8.38
N SER A 125 -11.67 20.81 9.15
CA SER A 125 -11.67 19.56 9.91
C SER A 125 -11.61 18.33 9.01
N THR A 126 -11.94 18.44 7.72
CA THR A 126 -11.87 17.32 6.78
C THR A 126 -10.45 17.17 6.24
N LEU A 127 -9.80 18.28 5.86
CA LEU A 127 -8.38 18.27 5.50
C LEU A 127 -7.50 17.75 6.63
N GLN A 128 -7.74 18.20 7.87
CA GLN A 128 -6.95 17.73 9.01
C GLN A 128 -7.13 16.21 9.22
N ARG A 129 -8.37 15.70 9.17
CA ARG A 129 -8.64 14.27 9.29
C ARG A 129 -7.97 13.45 8.19
N ALA A 130 -7.97 13.96 6.95
CA ALA A 130 -7.29 13.31 5.84
C ALA A 130 -5.77 13.25 6.07
N ARG A 131 -5.17 14.36 6.54
CA ARG A 131 -3.74 14.41 6.88
C ARG A 131 -3.37 13.48 8.01
N ASP A 132 -4.12 13.50 9.10
CA ASP A 132 -3.87 12.62 10.24
C ASP A 132 -3.93 11.14 9.83
N ALA A 133 -4.83 10.79 8.89
CA ALA A 133 -4.90 9.43 8.36
C ALA A 133 -3.68 9.07 7.50
N MET A 134 -3.26 9.98 6.61
CA MET A 134 -2.05 9.78 5.80
C MET A 134 -0.78 9.73 6.65
N ASP A 135 -0.70 10.53 7.72
CA ASP A 135 0.42 10.49 8.67
C ASP A 135 0.51 9.15 9.38
N ARG A 136 -0.64 8.54 9.75
CA ARG A 136 -0.66 7.18 10.31
C ARG A 136 -0.17 6.13 9.31
N VAL A 137 -0.58 6.23 8.03
CA VAL A 137 -0.11 5.34 6.96
C VAL A 137 1.40 5.49 6.77
N ASN A 138 1.88 6.72 6.65
CA ASN A 138 3.30 7.03 6.45
C ASN A 138 4.14 6.59 7.66
N ALA A 139 3.65 6.76 8.88
CA ALA A 139 4.32 6.30 10.09
C ALA A 139 4.40 4.77 10.18
N GLU A 140 3.41 4.04 9.66
CA GLU A 140 3.47 2.58 9.55
C GLU A 140 4.52 2.12 8.53
N ILE A 141 4.53 2.74 7.35
CA ILE A 141 5.54 2.47 6.31
C ILE A 141 6.95 2.76 6.84
N LEU A 142 7.14 3.89 7.50
CA LEU A 142 8.44 4.26 8.07
C LEU A 142 8.91 3.25 9.13
N ARG A 143 8.00 2.72 9.96
CA ARG A 143 8.33 1.67 10.94
C ARG A 143 8.80 0.38 10.26
N ASP A 144 8.15 -0.01 9.17
CA ASP A 144 8.59 -1.17 8.38
C ASP A 144 9.97 -0.94 7.76
N MET A 145 10.22 0.24 7.20
CA MET A 145 11.54 0.62 6.66
C MET A 145 12.62 0.59 7.75
N GLN A 146 12.34 1.15 8.93
CA GLN A 146 13.25 1.11 10.07
C GLN A 146 13.52 -0.32 10.53
N THR A 147 12.51 -1.20 10.52
CA THR A 147 12.68 -2.62 10.83
C THR A 147 13.62 -3.29 9.85
N TRP A 148 13.47 -3.01 8.55
CA TRP A 148 14.39 -3.52 7.54
C TRP A 148 15.80 -2.96 7.73
N TRP A 149 15.96 -1.65 7.97
CA TRP A 149 17.27 -1.04 8.23
C TRP A 149 17.96 -1.64 9.45
N MET A 150 17.25 -1.89 10.56
CA MET A 150 17.84 -2.51 11.75
C MET A 150 18.34 -3.94 11.48
N LYS A 151 17.68 -4.67 10.58
CA LYS A 151 18.07 -6.04 10.22
C LYS A 151 19.31 -6.08 9.31
N HIS A 152 19.53 -5.05 8.51
CA HIS A 152 20.61 -5.00 7.49
C HIS A 152 21.69 -3.94 7.79
N GLY A 153 21.51 -3.16 8.85
CA GLY A 153 22.39 -2.10 9.30
C GLY A 153 23.44 -2.60 10.27
N ASP A 154 24.32 -3.47 9.77
CA ASP A 154 25.71 -3.65 10.21
C ASP A 154 26.55 -3.89 8.93
N ALA A 155 26.90 -2.79 8.26
CA ALA A 155 27.94 -2.70 7.23
C ALA A 155 28.53 -1.28 7.22
#